data_AF-A0A4Y9Q7D7-F1
#
_entry.id   AF-A0A4Y9Q7D7-F1
#
_cell.length_a   1.000
_cell.length_b   1.000
_cell.length_c   1.000
_cell.angle_alpha   90.00
_cell.angle_beta   90.00
_cell.angle_gamma   90.00
#
_symmetry.space_group_name_H-M   'P 1'
#
loop_
_entity.id
_entity.type
_entity.pdbx_description
1 polymer ?
#
loop_
_entity_poly.entity_id
_entity_poly.type
_entity_poly.pdbx_seq_one_letter_code
_entity_poly.pdbx_strand_id
1 'polypeptide(L)'
;METASPSEASDQPQQGDPEINERGNAEVSLGQALPLTAPGGDTLGTFTVDRIDVIPLPCPTDNEFQESVPQNGHFIRVDIRAATGPADPSVTVQASISSTNFRYIKADGVTFGNTDMGTFPAFSCLPQEQQFPSGGLGPGQQFVGSIVLDVPDTDGILIFLPSGGFAVGQELGYEFQL
;
A
#
# COMPACT_ATOMS: atom_id res chain seq x y z
N MET A 1 37.04 -16.18 -36.57
CA MET A 1 35.70 -16.79 -36.56
C MET A 1 35.07 -16.37 -35.25
N GLU A 2 34.24 -15.33 -35.30
CA GLU A 2 33.65 -14.67 -34.15
C GLU A 2 32.18 -15.10 -34.07
N THR A 3 31.82 -15.82 -33.03
CA THR A 3 30.43 -16.20 -32.76
C THR A 3 29.93 -15.32 -31.62
N ALA A 4 29.19 -14.27 -31.96
CA ALA A 4 28.39 -13.52 -31.01
C ALA A 4 27.06 -14.26 -30.79
N SER A 5 26.84 -14.74 -29.57
CA SER A 5 25.51 -15.20 -29.11
C SER A 5 24.54 -14.01 -29.10
N PRO A 6 23.29 -14.16 -29.54
CA PRO A 6 22.28 -13.14 -29.30
C PRO A 6 21.90 -13.17 -27.82
N SER A 7 22.09 -12.03 -27.15
CA SER A 7 21.57 -11.77 -25.81
C SER A 7 20.04 -11.67 -25.92
N GLU A 8 19.31 -12.63 -25.35
CA GLU A 8 17.88 -12.49 -25.11
C GLU A 8 17.66 -11.31 -24.16
N ALA A 9 17.10 -10.22 -24.69
CA ALA A 9 16.52 -9.17 -23.87
C ALA A 9 15.24 -9.73 -23.27
N SER A 10 15.17 -9.79 -21.96
CA SER A 10 13.96 -10.17 -21.22
C SER A 10 12.84 -9.18 -21.53
N ASP A 11 11.88 -9.63 -22.34
CA ASP A 11 10.61 -8.94 -22.60
C ASP A 11 9.74 -9.10 -21.34
N GLN A 12 9.97 -8.23 -20.35
CA GLN A 12 9.00 -8.05 -19.27
C GLN A 12 7.82 -7.27 -19.86
N PRO A 13 6.57 -7.75 -19.73
CA PRO A 13 5.41 -7.00 -20.19
C PRO A 13 5.43 -5.62 -19.53
N GLN A 14 5.58 -4.56 -20.33
CA GLN A 14 5.17 -3.23 -19.88
C GLN A 14 3.67 -3.32 -19.64
N GLN A 15 3.28 -3.46 -18.37
CA GLN A 15 1.89 -3.25 -17.96
C GLN A 15 1.47 -1.88 -18.50
N GLY A 16 0.43 -1.88 -19.33
CA GLY A 16 -0.12 -0.64 -19.88
C GLY A 16 -0.57 0.31 -18.77
N ASP A 17 -0.79 1.57 -19.11
CA ASP A 17 -1.32 2.55 -18.16
C ASP A 17 -2.57 1.99 -17.47
N PRO A 18 -2.69 2.08 -16.14
CA PRO A 18 -3.80 1.48 -15.41
C PRO A 18 -5.13 2.09 -15.86
N GLU A 19 -6.16 1.25 -15.97
CA GLU A 19 -7.51 1.69 -16.31
C GLU A 19 -8.06 2.58 -15.18
N ILE A 20 -8.62 3.73 -15.54
CA ILE A 20 -9.23 4.65 -14.58
C ILE A 20 -10.73 4.36 -14.50
N ASN A 21 -11.21 4.07 -13.31
CA ASN A 21 -12.63 3.75 -13.08
C ASN A 21 -13.50 5.01 -12.92
N GLU A 22 -14.82 4.80 -12.77
CA GLU A 22 -15.80 5.88 -12.58
C GLU A 22 -15.58 6.71 -11.31
N ARG A 23 -14.82 6.19 -10.32
CA ARG A 23 -14.44 6.91 -9.10
C ARG A 23 -13.18 7.78 -9.27
N GLY A 24 -12.53 7.70 -10.43
CA GLY A 24 -11.29 8.43 -10.71
C GLY A 24 -10.05 7.78 -10.10
N ASN A 25 -10.10 6.48 -9.77
CA ASN A 25 -8.96 5.72 -9.29
C ASN A 25 -8.41 4.82 -10.40
N ALA A 26 -7.10 4.56 -10.32
CA ALA A 26 -6.44 3.56 -11.14
C ALA A 26 -6.71 2.16 -10.59
N GLU A 27 -7.28 1.29 -11.41
CA GLU A 27 -7.39 -0.13 -11.11
C GLU A 27 -6.04 -0.79 -11.32
N VAL A 28 -5.55 -1.47 -10.28
CA VAL A 28 -4.19 -2.03 -10.28
C VAL A 28 -4.20 -3.48 -9.79
N SER A 29 -3.23 -4.24 -10.26
CA SER A 29 -3.03 -5.62 -9.80
C SER A 29 -2.02 -5.68 -8.67
N LEU A 30 -2.16 -6.68 -7.79
CA LEU A 30 -1.10 -7.03 -6.84
C LEU A 30 0.22 -7.30 -7.59
N GLY A 31 1.34 -6.89 -6.99
CA GLY A 31 2.68 -7.02 -7.58
C GLY A 31 3.04 -5.94 -8.61
N GLN A 32 2.10 -5.06 -8.99
CA GLN A 32 2.38 -3.92 -9.86
C GLN A 32 3.15 -2.82 -9.11
N ALA A 33 4.20 -2.28 -9.75
CA ALA A 33 4.91 -1.11 -9.22
C ALA A 33 4.11 0.17 -9.48
N LEU A 34 3.89 0.94 -8.43
CA LEU A 34 3.09 2.16 -8.42
C LEU A 34 3.95 3.33 -7.96
N PRO A 35 3.77 4.54 -8.51
CA PRO A 35 4.54 5.69 -8.08
C PRO A 35 4.09 6.10 -6.67
N LEU A 36 5.08 6.44 -5.84
CA LEU A 36 4.87 7.08 -4.55
C LEU A 36 5.07 8.57 -4.75
N THR A 37 4.02 9.37 -4.62
CA THR A 37 4.03 10.80 -4.95
C THR A 37 3.92 11.70 -3.73
N ALA A 38 4.60 12.85 -3.79
CA ALA A 38 4.43 13.94 -2.84
C ALA A 38 3.09 14.66 -3.06
N PRO A 39 2.55 15.35 -2.03
CA PRO A 39 1.51 16.35 -2.24
C PRO A 39 1.97 17.40 -3.26
N GLY A 40 1.41 17.35 -4.47
CA GLY A 40 1.83 18.17 -5.61
C GLY A 40 2.26 17.39 -6.85
N GLY A 41 2.34 16.06 -6.77
CA GLY A 41 2.52 15.17 -7.92
C GLY A 41 3.96 14.72 -8.18
N ASP A 42 4.96 15.26 -7.47
CA ASP A 42 6.35 14.85 -7.63
C ASP A 42 6.52 13.38 -7.21
N THR A 43 7.16 12.58 -8.06
CA THR A 43 7.43 11.16 -7.74
C THR A 43 8.61 11.07 -6.78
N LEU A 44 8.35 10.61 -5.56
CA LEU A 44 9.33 10.38 -4.50
C LEU A 44 9.94 8.98 -4.55
N GLY A 45 9.33 8.07 -5.30
CA GLY A 45 9.77 6.68 -5.40
C GLY A 45 8.70 5.78 -6.00
N THR A 46 8.79 4.50 -5.67
CA THR A 46 7.83 3.48 -6.07
C THR A 46 7.44 2.64 -4.87
N PHE A 47 6.20 2.15 -4.87
CA PHE A 47 5.75 1.12 -3.95
C PHE A 47 5.04 0.00 -4.71
N THR A 48 4.91 -1.15 -4.06
CA THR A 48 4.22 -2.32 -4.60
C THR A 48 3.47 -2.96 -3.45
N VAL A 49 2.19 -3.27 -3.67
CA VAL A 49 1.43 -4.16 -2.79
C VAL A 49 1.56 -5.56 -3.35
N ASP A 50 2.33 -6.41 -2.68
CA ASP A 50 2.62 -7.76 -3.17
C ASP A 50 1.48 -8.72 -2.85
N ARG A 51 0.81 -8.51 -1.72
CA ARG A 51 -0.23 -9.40 -1.22
C ARG A 51 -1.16 -8.69 -0.27
N ILE A 52 -2.42 -9.14 -0.26
CA ILE A 52 -3.38 -8.81 0.78
C ILE A 52 -3.99 -10.12 1.28
N ASP A 53 -3.85 -10.41 2.58
CA ASP A 53 -4.34 -11.64 3.21
C ASP A 53 -5.21 -11.32 4.44
N VAL A 54 -6.24 -12.12 4.69
CA VAL A 54 -6.97 -12.07 5.97
C VAL A 54 -6.12 -12.73 7.06
N ILE A 55 -5.95 -12.05 8.20
CA ILE A 55 -5.24 -12.62 9.35
C ILE A 55 -6.24 -13.45 10.18
N PRO A 56 -6.01 -14.76 10.39
CA PRO A 56 -6.83 -15.55 11.31
C PRO A 56 -6.60 -15.10 12.75
N LEU A 57 -7.66 -15.14 13.56
CA LEU A 57 -7.57 -14.83 15.00
C LEU A 57 -7.35 -16.10 15.84
N PRO A 58 -6.58 -16.03 16.93
CA PRO A 58 -5.82 -14.86 17.39
C PRO A 58 -4.64 -14.53 16.48
N CYS A 59 -4.20 -13.26 16.49
CA CYS A 59 -3.07 -12.80 15.70
C CYS A 59 -1.81 -13.65 15.94
N PRO A 60 -0.99 -13.94 14.91
CA PRO A 60 0.20 -14.78 15.02
C PRO A 60 1.39 -14.03 15.62
N THR A 61 1.20 -13.42 16.80
CA THR A 61 2.20 -12.65 17.53
C THR A 61 2.35 -13.20 18.94
N ASP A 62 3.53 -13.05 19.53
CA ASP A 62 3.85 -13.40 20.91
C ASP A 62 3.92 -12.16 21.83
N ASN A 63 3.56 -10.97 21.31
CA ASN A 63 3.57 -9.75 22.10
C ASN A 63 2.56 -9.81 23.26
N GLU A 64 2.83 -9.07 24.34
CA GLU A 64 1.96 -9.02 25.54
C GLU A 64 0.79 -8.04 25.40
N PHE A 65 0.80 -7.23 24.33
CA PHE A 65 -0.21 -6.22 24.02
C PHE A 65 -1.36 -6.76 23.17
N GLN A 66 -1.66 -8.07 23.22
CA GLN A 66 -2.66 -8.72 22.36
C GLN A 66 -4.09 -8.28 22.68
N GLU A 67 -4.47 -7.09 22.25
CA GLU A 67 -5.84 -6.87 21.84
C GLU A 67 -5.98 -7.46 20.44
N SER A 68 -6.24 -8.76 20.37
CA SER A 68 -6.40 -9.49 19.11
C SER A 68 -7.84 -9.45 18.58
N VAL A 69 -8.67 -8.53 19.07
CA VAL A 69 -10.08 -8.41 18.66
C VAL A 69 -10.21 -7.20 17.73
N PRO A 70 -10.58 -7.40 16.46
CA PRO A 70 -10.89 -6.32 15.54
C PRO A 70 -12.01 -5.43 16.09
N GLN A 71 -11.85 -4.12 15.95
CA GLN A 71 -12.86 -3.13 16.29
C GLN A 71 -13.87 -2.93 15.16
N ASN A 72 -13.46 -3.17 13.91
CA ASN A 72 -14.31 -3.00 12.73
C ASN A 72 -14.82 -4.34 12.18
N GLY A 73 -14.10 -5.43 12.42
CA GLY A 73 -14.62 -6.79 12.19
C GLY A 73 -13.54 -7.80 11.82
N HIS A 74 -12.63 -7.42 10.92
CA HIS A 74 -11.60 -8.30 10.36
C HIS A 74 -10.25 -7.60 10.29
N PHE A 75 -9.17 -8.35 10.47
CA PHE A 75 -7.83 -7.87 10.16
C PHE A 75 -7.40 -8.38 8.79
N ILE A 76 -6.96 -7.46 7.94
CA ILE A 76 -6.24 -7.77 6.70
C ILE A 76 -4.80 -7.29 6.80
N ARG A 77 -3.87 -8.08 6.27
CA ARG A 77 -2.44 -7.77 6.14
C ARG A 77 -2.16 -7.31 4.72
N VAL A 78 -1.54 -6.16 4.56
CA VAL A 78 -1.08 -5.62 3.29
C VAL A 78 0.44 -5.69 3.26
N ASP A 79 1.00 -6.54 2.41
CA ASP A 79 2.45 -6.67 2.24
C ASP A 79 2.97 -5.66 1.23
N ILE A 80 3.93 -4.84 1.64
CA ILE A 80 4.40 -3.68 0.88
C ILE A 80 5.92 -3.74 0.70
N ARG A 81 6.35 -3.48 -0.54
CA ARG A 81 7.72 -3.09 -0.87
C ARG A 81 7.74 -1.66 -1.35
N ALA A 82 8.72 -0.87 -0.93
CA ALA A 82 8.91 0.49 -1.43
C ALA A 82 10.38 0.79 -1.68
N ALA A 83 10.64 1.69 -2.62
CA ALA A 83 11.96 2.23 -2.90
C ALA A 83 11.84 3.75 -3.12
N THR A 84 12.67 4.52 -2.45
CA THR A 84 12.69 5.99 -2.58
C THR A 84 13.81 6.44 -3.51
N GLY A 85 13.56 7.54 -4.24
CA GLY A 85 14.57 8.21 -5.05
C GLY A 85 15.71 8.79 -4.21
N PRO A 86 16.84 9.17 -4.83
CA PRO A 86 17.97 9.79 -4.14
C PRO A 86 17.55 11.10 -3.46
N ALA A 87 18.37 11.57 -2.51
CA ALA A 87 18.10 12.81 -1.81
C ALA A 87 18.02 13.98 -2.79
N ASP A 88 16.88 14.67 -2.80
CA ASP A 88 16.65 15.87 -3.59
C ASP A 88 16.40 17.05 -2.64
N PRO A 89 17.25 18.10 -2.66
CA PRO A 89 17.08 19.25 -1.78
C PRO A 89 15.83 20.09 -2.08
N SER A 90 15.18 19.90 -3.23
CA SER A 90 13.90 20.54 -3.56
C SER A 90 12.71 19.85 -2.91
N VAL A 91 12.86 18.57 -2.54
CA VAL A 91 11.83 17.79 -1.85
C VAL A 91 11.87 18.11 -0.36
N THR A 92 10.82 18.77 0.13
CA THR A 92 10.69 19.18 1.53
C THR A 92 9.87 18.23 2.39
N VAL A 93 9.29 17.19 1.76
CA VAL A 93 8.43 16.20 2.40
C VAL A 93 9.03 14.80 2.26
N GLN A 94 8.96 14.01 3.32
CA GLN A 94 9.34 12.60 3.25
C GLN A 94 8.17 11.77 2.73
N ALA A 95 8.47 10.77 1.92
CA ALA A 95 7.46 9.82 1.51
C ALA A 95 7.00 9.01 2.74
N SER A 96 5.71 8.66 2.82
CA SER A 96 5.20 7.84 3.92
C SER A 96 4.08 6.95 3.42
N ILE A 97 3.97 5.76 3.99
CA ILE A 97 2.90 4.80 3.73
C ILE A 97 2.44 4.31 5.11
N SER A 98 1.16 4.51 5.39
CA SER A 98 0.55 4.17 6.67
C SER A 98 -0.90 3.72 6.46
N SER A 99 -1.53 3.19 7.51
CA SER A 99 -2.96 2.86 7.52
C SER A 99 -3.85 4.04 7.08
N THR A 100 -3.45 5.27 7.39
CA THR A 100 -4.19 6.50 7.04
C THR A 100 -4.25 6.78 5.54
N ASN A 101 -3.37 6.17 4.74
CA ASN A 101 -3.39 6.25 3.29
C ASN A 101 -4.48 5.35 2.68
N PHE A 102 -5.06 4.44 3.44
CA PHE A 102 -6.02 3.48 2.91
C PHE A 102 -7.47 3.93 3.11
N ARG A 103 -8.35 3.55 2.18
CA ARG A 103 -9.81 3.60 2.31
C ARG A 103 -10.40 2.27 1.89
N TYR A 104 -11.56 1.92 2.43
CA TYR A 104 -12.25 0.68 2.10
C TYR A 104 -13.63 0.98 1.50
N ILE A 105 -13.98 0.29 0.43
CA ILE A 105 -15.34 0.26 -0.11
C ILE A 105 -15.84 -1.17 0.05
N LYS A 106 -16.98 -1.33 0.72
CA LYS A 106 -17.63 -2.65 0.90
C LYS A 106 -18.16 -3.19 -0.43
N ALA A 107 -18.44 -4.49 -0.49
CA ALA A 107 -19.07 -5.13 -1.65
C ALA A 107 -20.39 -4.46 -2.10
N ASP A 108 -21.11 -3.79 -1.17
CA ASP A 108 -22.32 -3.01 -1.47
C ASP A 108 -22.05 -1.65 -2.14
N GLY A 109 -20.78 -1.29 -2.38
CA GLY A 109 -20.36 -0.03 -2.98
C GLY A 109 -20.31 1.15 -2.01
N VAL A 110 -20.60 0.95 -0.72
CA VAL A 110 -20.57 2.01 0.29
C VAL A 110 -19.18 2.13 0.89
N THR A 111 -18.60 3.34 0.78
CA THR A 111 -17.33 3.68 1.42
C THR A 111 -17.43 3.56 2.94
N PHE A 112 -16.50 2.83 3.53
CA PHE A 112 -16.29 2.76 4.96
C PHE A 112 -15.62 4.06 5.44
N GLY A 113 -16.39 4.95 6.07
CA GLY A 113 -16.02 6.37 6.17
C GLY A 113 -15.90 6.98 7.57
N ASN A 114 -16.21 6.27 8.66
CA ASN A 114 -16.37 6.89 9.99
C ASN A 114 -15.51 6.29 11.12
N THR A 115 -14.60 5.37 10.81
CA THR A 115 -13.77 4.68 11.81
C THR A 115 -12.35 4.51 11.27
N ASP A 116 -11.38 4.54 12.19
CA ASP A 116 -9.98 4.32 11.84
C ASP A 116 -9.79 2.83 11.48
N MET A 117 -9.11 2.56 10.36
CA MET A 117 -8.69 1.20 10.00
C MET A 117 -7.33 0.86 10.62
N GLY A 118 -6.55 1.86 11.01
CA GLY A 118 -5.29 1.69 11.74
C GLY A 118 -5.50 1.57 13.25
N THR A 119 -6.43 0.71 13.67
CA THR A 119 -6.76 0.56 15.10
C THR A 119 -5.57 0.03 15.91
N PHE A 120 -5.54 0.31 17.21
CA PHE A 120 -4.49 -0.23 18.09
C PHE A 120 -4.43 -1.77 18.06
N PRO A 121 -5.56 -2.50 18.07
CA PRO A 121 -5.59 -3.94 17.80
C PRO A 121 -4.92 -4.35 16.48
N ALA A 122 -5.21 -3.66 15.37
CA ALA A 122 -4.55 -3.94 14.09
C ALA A 122 -3.03 -3.71 14.16
N PHE A 123 -2.60 -2.57 14.72
CA PHE A 123 -1.18 -2.26 14.90
C PHE A 123 -0.44 -3.30 15.74
N SER A 124 -1.07 -3.82 16.81
CA SER A 124 -0.50 -4.85 17.67
C SER A 124 -0.59 -6.27 17.09
N CYS A 125 -1.30 -6.49 15.98
CA CYS A 125 -1.52 -7.82 15.40
C CYS A 125 -0.30 -8.40 14.64
N LEU A 126 0.79 -7.62 14.50
CA LEU A 126 2.06 -8.09 13.93
C LEU A 126 3.26 -7.76 14.83
N PRO A 127 4.29 -8.63 14.88
CA PRO A 127 5.57 -8.30 15.48
C PRO A 127 6.20 -7.06 14.84
N GLN A 128 6.90 -6.24 15.62
CA GLN A 128 7.44 -4.95 15.17
C GLN A 128 8.38 -5.10 13.96
N GLU A 129 9.13 -6.20 13.87
CA GLU A 129 10.08 -6.45 12.78
C GLU A 129 9.39 -6.77 11.44
N GLN A 130 8.12 -7.16 11.48
CA GLN A 130 7.30 -7.41 10.29
C GLN A 130 6.51 -6.17 9.84
N GLN A 131 6.39 -5.16 10.71
CA GLN A 131 5.64 -3.97 10.40
C GLN A 131 6.37 -3.11 9.37
N PHE A 132 5.62 -2.53 8.45
CA PHE A 132 6.13 -1.49 7.57
C PHE A 132 6.51 -0.26 8.42
N PRO A 133 7.61 0.44 8.13
CA PRO A 133 8.03 1.60 8.90
C PRO A 133 6.92 2.65 9.02
N SER A 134 6.58 3.01 10.27
CA SER A 134 5.56 4.03 10.56
C SER A 134 6.07 5.47 10.44
N GLY A 135 7.40 5.64 10.30
CA GLY A 135 8.05 6.93 10.06
C GLY A 135 8.16 7.29 8.58
N GLY A 136 8.71 8.47 8.31
CA GLY A 136 9.05 8.87 6.94
C GLY A 136 10.11 7.96 6.32
N LEU A 137 9.93 7.64 5.04
CA LEU A 137 10.85 6.86 4.24
C LEU A 137 12.00 7.77 3.80
N GLY A 138 13.20 7.47 4.31
CA GLY A 138 14.41 8.21 3.95
C GLY A 138 14.77 8.06 2.47
N PRO A 139 15.55 8.99 1.89
CA PRO A 139 15.89 8.99 0.47
C PRO A 139 16.90 7.89 0.12
N GLY A 140 16.77 7.32 -1.09
CA GLY A 140 17.68 6.32 -1.65
C GLY A 140 17.63 4.98 -0.92
N GLN A 141 16.51 4.66 -0.27
CA GLN A 141 16.35 3.48 0.58
C GLN A 141 15.30 2.53 0.03
N GLN A 142 15.38 1.28 0.48
CA GLN A 142 14.41 0.24 0.20
C GLN A 142 13.76 -0.22 1.50
N PHE A 143 12.46 -0.49 1.43
CA PHE A 143 11.65 -0.86 2.58
C PHE A 143 10.79 -2.06 2.23
N VAL A 144 10.66 -2.96 3.19
CA VAL A 144 9.79 -4.13 3.12
C VAL A 144 9.11 -4.27 4.47
N GLY A 145 7.82 -4.56 4.46
CA GLY A 145 7.06 -4.82 5.68
C GLY A 145 5.57 -4.84 5.38
N SER A 146 4.78 -4.92 6.44
CA SER A 146 3.34 -5.08 6.33
C SER A 146 2.58 -4.05 7.15
N ILE A 147 1.41 -3.66 6.64
CA ILE A 147 0.43 -2.84 7.37
C ILE A 147 -0.77 -3.73 7.65
N VAL A 148 -1.26 -3.74 8.88
CA VAL A 148 -2.54 -4.38 9.22
C VAL A 148 -3.63 -3.33 9.22
N LEU A 149 -4.76 -3.65 8.60
CA LEU A 149 -5.96 -2.82 8.58
C LEU A 149 -7.12 -3.57 9.23
N ASP A 150 -7.87 -2.87 10.07
CA ASP A 150 -9.12 -3.30 10.68
C ASP A 150 -10.29 -2.88 9.79
N VAL A 151 -10.85 -3.83 9.06
CA VAL A 151 -11.84 -3.58 8.00
C VAL A 151 -13.20 -4.22 8.36
N PRO A 152 -14.32 -3.68 7.84
CA PRO A 152 -15.65 -4.20 8.16
C PRO A 152 -15.96 -5.53 7.48
N ASP A 153 -15.29 -5.85 6.38
CA ASP A 153 -15.47 -7.09 5.62
C ASP A 153 -14.17 -7.49 4.91
N THR A 154 -14.16 -8.67 4.30
CA THR A 154 -13.03 -9.25 3.57
C THR A 154 -13.24 -9.32 2.07
N ASP A 155 -14.45 -9.01 1.57
CA ASP A 155 -14.80 -8.88 0.17
C ASP A 155 -15.14 -7.41 -0.17
N GLY A 156 -14.22 -6.73 -0.83
CA GLY A 156 -14.38 -5.31 -1.10
C GLY A 156 -13.21 -4.72 -1.88
N ILE A 157 -13.11 -3.41 -1.83
CA ILE A 157 -12.09 -2.66 -2.55
C ILE A 157 -11.26 -1.88 -1.55
N LEU A 158 -9.95 -2.11 -1.57
CA LEU A 158 -8.99 -1.33 -0.84
C LEU A 158 -8.42 -0.25 -1.77
N ILE A 159 -8.56 1.02 -1.38
CA ILE A 159 -7.99 2.16 -2.10
C ILE A 159 -6.75 2.65 -1.34
N PHE A 160 -5.62 2.81 -2.01
CA PHE A 160 -4.47 3.55 -1.51
C PHE A 160 -4.42 4.96 -2.07
N LEU A 161 -4.24 5.95 -1.19
CA LEU A 161 -4.12 7.38 -1.50
C LEU A 161 -2.72 7.88 -1.11
N PRO A 162 -1.80 8.09 -2.07
CA PRO A 162 -0.40 8.45 -1.79
C PRO A 162 -0.22 9.69 -0.90
N SER A 163 -1.04 10.71 -1.06
CA SER A 163 -0.98 11.96 -0.28
C SER A 163 -1.90 11.99 0.94
N GLY A 164 -2.66 10.92 1.20
CA GLY A 164 -3.64 10.84 2.29
C GLY A 164 -4.98 11.55 2.01
N GLY A 165 -5.18 12.12 0.81
CA GLY A 165 -6.44 12.75 0.39
C GLY A 165 -6.64 12.76 -1.12
N PHE A 166 -7.86 13.06 -1.56
CA PHE A 166 -8.14 13.35 -2.97
C PHE A 166 -7.90 14.85 -3.21
N ALA A 167 -6.72 15.22 -3.71
CA ALA A 167 -6.58 16.51 -4.36
C ALA A 167 -7.31 16.42 -5.72
N VAL A 168 -8.41 17.16 -5.87
CA VAL A 168 -9.17 17.22 -7.13
C VAL A 168 -8.20 17.63 -8.25
N GLY A 169 -7.91 16.69 -9.15
CA GLY A 169 -7.19 16.94 -10.39
C GLY A 169 -5.70 16.61 -10.43
N GLN A 170 -5.05 15.98 -9.44
CA GLN A 170 -3.63 15.60 -9.58
C GLN A 170 -3.19 14.26 -8.97
N GLU A 171 -4.00 13.59 -8.14
CA GLU A 171 -3.54 12.35 -7.48
C GLU A 171 -4.57 11.23 -7.62
N LEU A 172 -4.18 10.19 -8.36
CA LEU A 172 -4.97 8.98 -8.54
C LEU A 172 -4.85 8.09 -7.29
N GLY A 173 -5.99 7.62 -6.79
CA GLY A 173 -5.99 6.49 -5.87
C GLY A 173 -5.72 5.19 -6.61
N TYR A 174 -5.18 4.19 -5.92
CA TYR A 174 -4.97 2.85 -6.48
C TYR A 174 -5.91 1.85 -5.84
N GLU A 175 -6.66 1.12 -6.66
CA GLU A 175 -7.66 0.16 -6.21
C GLU A 175 -7.20 -1.29 -6.32
N PHE A 176 -7.36 -2.02 -5.23
CA PHE A 176 -7.13 -3.46 -5.12
C PHE A 176 -8.45 -4.16 -4.77
N GLN A 177 -8.83 -5.16 -5.56
CA GLN A 177 -9.94 -6.06 -5.24
C GLN A 177 -9.45 -7.09 -4.19
N LEU A 178 -10.27 -7.32 -3.16
CA LEU A 178 -10.02 -8.31 -2.11
C LEU A 178 -10.70 -9.64 -2.39
#